data_AF-A0A1Y1WVL1-F1
#
_entry.id   AF-A0A1Y1WVL1-F1
#
_cell.length_a   1.000
_cell.length_b   1.000
_cell.length_c   1.000
_cell.angle_alpha   90.00
_cell.angle_beta   90.00
_cell.angle_gamma   90.00
#
_symmetry.space_group_name_H-M   'P 1'
#
loop_
_entity.id
_entity.type
_entity.pdbx_description
1 polymer ?
#
loop_
_entity_poly.entity_id
_entity_poly.type
_entity_poly.pdbx_seq_one_letter_code
_entity_poly.pdbx_strand_id
1 'polypeptide(L)'
;MCGKEIYENNNHNHDKEWEEAYIAKPHFYSKDGDKPFGSFALTEETLTSLLKNPKASYRVDNNEVEEWKLTLISTTLDDIIDSIDYYTALEKLQKYVIDENDKYILVRGLTLEELKEII
;
A
#
# COMPACT_ATOMS: atom_id res chain seq x y z
N MET A 1 10.23 33.65 -38.37
CA MET A 1 9.97 32.22 -38.11
C MET A 1 10.35 31.95 -36.66
N CYS A 2 9.37 31.93 -35.76
CA CYS A 2 9.61 31.55 -34.36
C CYS A 2 9.56 30.03 -34.26
N GLY A 3 10.58 29.45 -33.65
CA GLY A 3 10.64 28.02 -33.35
C GLY A 3 9.50 27.62 -32.42
N LYS A 4 8.87 26.48 -32.72
CA LYS A 4 8.02 25.79 -31.75
C LYS A 4 8.94 25.08 -30.76
N GLU A 5 9.06 25.62 -29.56
CA GLU A 5 9.47 24.81 -28.40
C GLU A 5 8.34 23.82 -28.12
N ILE A 6 8.69 22.53 -28.18
CA ILE A 6 7.81 21.43 -27.84
C ILE A 6 7.99 21.24 -26.34
N TYR A 7 7.01 21.67 -25.54
CA TYR A 7 6.93 21.28 -24.14
C TYR A 7 6.50 19.81 -24.12
N GLU A 8 7.46 18.91 -23.89
CA GLU A 8 7.14 17.53 -23.54
C GLU A 8 6.38 17.54 -22.21
N ASN A 9 5.15 17.06 -22.29
CA ASN A 9 4.12 17.19 -21.28
C ASN A 9 4.38 16.11 -20.20
N ASN A 10 5.21 16.42 -19.20
CA ASN A 10 5.49 15.55 -18.04
C ASN A 10 4.25 15.25 -17.17
N ASN A 11 3.07 15.76 -17.54
CA ASN A 11 1.81 15.57 -16.82
C ASN A 11 1.04 14.29 -17.20
N HIS A 12 1.50 13.52 -18.20
CA HIS A 12 0.81 12.30 -18.66
C HIS A 12 1.14 11.05 -17.84
N ASN A 13 2.20 11.08 -17.02
CA ASN A 13 2.69 9.89 -16.31
C ASN A 13 2.13 9.76 -14.89
N HIS A 14 1.85 10.88 -14.22
CA HIS A 14 1.36 10.92 -12.84
C HIS A 14 -0.02 10.24 -12.70
N ASP A 15 -0.96 10.57 -13.58
CA ASP A 15 -2.31 9.97 -13.56
C ASP A 15 -2.25 8.47 -13.89
N LYS A 16 -1.32 8.07 -14.77
CA LYS A 16 -1.19 6.70 -15.23
C LYS A 16 -0.72 5.75 -14.11
N GLU A 17 0.19 6.20 -13.26
CA GLU A 17 0.70 5.40 -12.13
C GLU A 17 -0.42 5.09 -11.13
N TRP A 18 -1.29 6.06 -10.83
CA TRP A 18 -2.46 5.84 -9.99
C TRP A 18 -3.52 4.93 -10.62
N GLU A 19 -3.72 5.02 -11.94
CA GLU A 19 -4.65 4.16 -12.68
C GLU A 19 -4.17 2.69 -12.75
N GLU A 20 -2.86 2.47 -12.86
CA GLU A 20 -2.25 1.14 -12.92
C GLU A 20 -2.03 0.51 -11.54
N ALA A 21 -1.98 1.32 -10.48
CA ALA A 21 -1.73 0.85 -9.12
C ALA A 21 -2.81 -0.11 -8.64
N TYR A 22 -2.37 -1.21 -8.00
CA TYR A 22 -3.28 -2.04 -7.24
C TYR A 22 -3.76 -1.28 -6.00
N ILE A 23 -5.07 -1.04 -5.91
CA ILE A 23 -5.68 -0.44 -4.71
C ILE A 23 -5.83 -1.54 -3.66
N ALA A 24 -4.98 -1.50 -2.63
CA ALA A 24 -4.99 -2.47 -1.56
C ALA A 24 -6.32 -2.43 -0.81
N LYS A 25 -6.98 -3.58 -0.70
CA LYS A 25 -8.20 -3.77 0.08
C LYS A 25 -7.90 -4.62 1.30
N PRO A 26 -8.43 -4.28 2.49
CA PRO A 26 -8.18 -5.08 3.66
C PRO A 26 -9.04 -6.34 3.65
N HIS A 27 -8.48 -7.42 4.16
CA HIS A 27 -9.23 -8.56 4.65
C HIS A 27 -9.41 -8.46 6.16
N PHE A 28 -10.59 -8.78 6.66
CA PHE A 28 -10.88 -8.77 8.09
C PHE A 28 -10.87 -10.19 8.64
N TYR A 29 -10.22 -10.36 9.77
CA TYR A 29 -10.08 -11.63 10.46
C TYR A 29 -10.60 -11.49 11.89
N SER A 30 -11.24 -12.55 12.37
CA SER A 30 -11.71 -12.69 13.74
C SER A 30 -11.63 -14.17 14.10
N LYS A 31 -11.23 -14.45 15.34
CA LYS A 31 -11.39 -15.75 15.96
C LYS A 31 -12.48 -15.62 17.02
N ASP A 32 -13.24 -16.68 17.28
CA ASP A 32 -14.36 -16.66 18.22
C ASP A 32 -13.98 -16.01 19.56
N GLY A 33 -14.61 -14.86 19.85
CA GLY A 33 -14.42 -14.08 21.06
C GLY A 33 -13.34 -12.98 21.00
N ASP A 34 -12.51 -12.96 19.96
CA ASP A 34 -11.46 -11.95 19.77
C ASP A 34 -11.98 -10.75 18.96
N LYS A 35 -11.41 -9.57 19.24
CA LYS A 35 -11.68 -8.36 18.45
C LYS A 35 -11.19 -8.58 17.00
N PRO A 36 -11.94 -8.14 15.99
CA PRO A 36 -11.48 -8.25 14.61
C PRO A 36 -10.26 -7.37 14.36
N PHE A 37 -9.39 -7.82 13.46
CA PHE A 37 -8.31 -7.03 12.90
C PHE A 37 -8.39 -7.00 11.37
N GLY A 38 -7.91 -5.90 10.78
CA GLY A 38 -7.79 -5.77 9.33
C GLY A 38 -6.37 -6.05 8.87
N SER A 39 -6.17 -6.71 7.74
CA SER A 39 -4.87 -6.86 7.11
C SER A 39 -4.91 -6.47 5.64
N PHE A 40 -3.95 -5.65 5.20
CA PHE A 40 -3.69 -5.39 3.79
C PHE A 40 -2.55 -6.28 3.30
N ALA A 41 -2.55 -6.63 2.01
CA ALA A 41 -1.42 -7.29 1.37
C ALA A 41 -0.53 -6.27 0.66
N LEU A 42 0.78 -6.41 0.80
CA LEU A 42 1.79 -5.80 -0.06
C LEU A 42 2.57 -6.92 -0.76
N THR A 43 2.39 -7.03 -2.07
CA THR A 43 2.97 -8.10 -2.88
C THR A 43 4.23 -7.60 -3.57
N GLU A 44 5.25 -8.45 -3.60
CA GLU A 44 6.50 -8.24 -4.34
C GLU A 44 6.24 -7.74 -5.77
N GLU A 45 7.05 -6.78 -6.20
CA GLU A 45 7.03 -6.13 -7.52
C GLU A 45 5.69 -5.48 -7.92
N THR A 46 4.75 -5.33 -6.99
CA THR A 46 3.42 -4.76 -7.28
C THR A 46 3.34 -3.28 -6.90
N LEU A 47 3.09 -2.41 -7.88
CA LEU A 47 2.73 -1.01 -7.64
C LEU A 47 1.42 -0.95 -6.84
N THR A 48 1.47 -0.40 -5.63
CA THR A 48 0.37 -0.54 -4.66
C THR A 48 -0.03 0.81 -4.07
N SER A 49 -1.33 1.10 -4.09
CA SER A 49 -1.93 2.21 -3.37
C SER A 49 -2.42 1.76 -1.99
N LEU A 50 -1.87 2.35 -0.94
CA LEU A 50 -2.14 2.02 0.46
C LEU A 50 -2.82 3.18 1.19
N LEU A 51 -3.80 2.85 2.02
CA LEU A 51 -4.58 3.85 2.75
C LEU A 51 -3.78 4.39 3.95
N LYS A 52 -3.67 5.72 4.11
CA LYS A 52 -2.93 6.34 5.23
C LYS A 52 -3.57 6.09 6.59
N ASN A 53 -4.90 6.01 6.64
CA ASN A 53 -5.65 5.84 7.89
C ASN A 53 -6.84 4.86 7.71
N PRO A 54 -6.59 3.54 7.81
CA PRO A 54 -7.65 2.54 7.66
C PRO A 54 -8.67 2.58 8.80
N LYS A 55 -8.24 2.93 10.01
CA LYS A 55 -9.12 3.13 11.17
C LYS A 55 -10.20 4.21 10.92
N ALA A 56 -9.91 5.25 10.13
CA ALA A 56 -10.94 6.24 9.75
C ALA A 56 -11.90 5.77 8.64
N SER A 57 -11.56 4.72 7.89
CA SER A 57 -12.27 4.35 6.65
C SER A 57 -13.10 3.07 6.77
N TYR A 58 -12.79 2.19 7.71
CA TYR A 58 -13.40 0.87 7.80
C TYR A 58 -14.06 0.61 9.17
N ARG A 59 -15.15 -0.15 9.14
CA ARG A 59 -15.90 -0.61 10.31
C ARG A 59 -16.31 -2.07 10.09
N VAL A 60 -16.35 -2.86 11.16
CA VAL A 60 -16.89 -4.24 11.16
C VAL A 60 -18.05 -4.25 12.14
N ASP A 61 -19.25 -4.61 11.67
CA ASP A 61 -20.50 -4.57 12.46
C ASP A 61 -20.73 -3.22 13.17
N ASN A 62 -20.47 -2.12 12.45
CA ASN A 62 -20.48 -0.73 12.96
C ASN A 62 -19.45 -0.41 14.06
N ASN A 63 -18.57 -1.36 14.41
CA ASN A 63 -17.49 -1.16 15.36
C ASN A 63 -16.21 -0.75 14.65
N GLU A 64 -15.42 0.05 15.36
CA GLU A 64 -14.08 0.41 14.93
C GLU A 64 -13.14 -0.79 15.01
N VAL A 65 -12.30 -0.93 13.98
CA VAL A 65 -11.23 -1.94 13.95
C VAL A 65 -9.98 -1.29 14.50
N GLU A 66 -9.52 -1.79 15.65
CA GLU A 66 -8.38 -1.22 16.38
C GLU A 66 -7.03 -1.72 15.85
N GLU A 67 -6.96 -2.99 15.46
CA GLU A 67 -5.73 -3.64 15.04
C GLU A 67 -5.68 -3.72 13.50
N TRP A 68 -4.55 -3.25 12.95
CA TRP A 68 -4.31 -3.20 11.52
C TRP A 68 -2.93 -3.78 11.20
N LYS A 69 -2.88 -4.63 10.18
CA LYS A 69 -1.65 -5.28 9.72
C LYS A 69 -1.37 -5.04 8.26
N LEU A 70 -0.09 -5.14 7.91
CA LEU A 70 0.38 -5.30 6.54
C LEU A 70 1.05 -6.67 6.42
N THR A 71 0.47 -7.53 5.59
CA THR A 71 1.02 -8.84 5.22
C THR A 71 1.90 -8.69 3.99
N LEU A 72 3.17 -9.08 4.10
CA LEU A 72 4.17 -9.01 3.04
C LEU A 72 4.19 -10.34 2.28
N ILE A 73 3.95 -10.31 0.98
CA ILE A 73 3.83 -11.51 0.14
C ILE A 73 4.96 -11.52 -0.89
N SER A 74 5.73 -12.62 -0.92
CA SER A 74 6.77 -12.82 -1.92
C SER A 74 6.26 -13.74 -3.03
N THR A 75 6.33 -13.26 -4.26
CA THR A 75 6.12 -14.07 -5.46
C THR A 75 7.38 -14.90 -5.78
N THR A 76 8.56 -14.40 -5.40
CA THR A 76 9.83 -15.13 -5.55
C THR A 76 9.90 -16.36 -4.66
N LEU A 77 9.38 -16.28 -3.43
CA LEU A 77 9.34 -17.42 -2.48
C LEU A 77 8.04 -18.23 -2.57
N ASP A 78 7.03 -17.73 -3.28
CA ASP A 78 5.66 -18.27 -3.30
C ASP A 78 5.07 -18.44 -1.89
N ASP A 79 5.31 -17.44 -1.01
CA ASP A 79 4.92 -17.50 0.41
C ASP A 79 4.72 -16.10 1.02
N ILE A 80 4.09 -16.07 2.20
CA ILE A 80 4.03 -14.91 3.07
C ILE A 80 5.37 -14.79 3.80
N ILE A 81 5.99 -13.60 3.72
CA ILE A 81 7.24 -13.32 4.43
C ILE A 81 6.94 -13.09 5.91
N ASP A 82 6.05 -12.14 6.22
CA ASP A 82 5.61 -11.82 7.57
C ASP A 82 4.33 -10.95 7.53
N SER A 83 3.74 -10.71 8.70
CA SER A 83 2.67 -9.74 8.91
C SER A 83 3.01 -8.83 10.08
N ILE A 84 3.17 -7.54 9.79
CA ILE A 84 3.57 -6.53 10.78
C ILE A 84 2.44 -5.52 11.06
N ASP A 85 2.59 -4.72 12.12
CA ASP A 85 1.70 -3.59 12.39
C ASP A 85 1.68 -2.60 11.22
N TYR A 86 0.47 -2.20 10.80
CA TYR A 86 0.28 -1.41 9.60
C TYR A 86 0.89 -0.02 9.70
N TYR A 87 0.77 0.64 10.85
CA TYR A 87 1.28 2.00 11.02
C TYR A 87 2.81 2.03 11.07
N THR A 88 3.41 1.05 11.75
CA THR A 88 4.86 0.81 11.73
C THR A 88 5.34 0.53 10.29
N ALA A 89 4.58 -0.23 9.50
CA ALA A 89 4.90 -0.47 8.10
C ALA A 89 4.86 0.82 7.27
N LEU A 90 3.83 1.67 7.45
CA LEU A 90 3.71 2.94 6.73
C LEU A 90 4.92 3.87 6.96
N GLU A 91 5.46 3.90 8.18
CA GLU A 91 6.67 4.67 8.49
C GLU A 91 7.88 4.15 7.72
N LYS A 92 8.10 2.83 7.71
CA LYS A 92 9.21 2.20 6.98
C LYS A 92 9.06 2.33 5.46
N LEU A 93 7.83 2.34 4.95
CA LEU A 93 7.51 2.44 3.53
C LEU A 93 7.77 3.83 2.93
N GLN A 94 7.93 4.88 3.75
CA GLN A 94 8.10 6.26 3.25
C GLN A 94 9.26 6.41 2.25
N LYS A 95 10.36 5.65 2.42
CA LYS A 95 11.50 5.66 1.47
C LYS A 95 11.17 5.08 0.09
N TYR A 96 10.04 4.41 -0.07
CA TYR A 96 9.59 3.78 -1.30
C TYR A 96 8.31 4.39 -1.88
N VAL A 97 7.76 5.41 -1.21
CA VAL A 97 6.62 6.17 -1.71
C VAL A 97 7.09 6.99 -2.92
N ILE A 98 6.39 6.83 -4.04
CA ILE A 98 6.64 7.59 -5.27
C ILE A 98 5.68 8.76 -5.44
N ASP A 99 4.52 8.69 -4.80
CA ASP A 99 3.54 9.78 -4.77
C ASP A 99 2.53 9.62 -3.61
N GLU A 100 1.79 10.66 -3.29
CA GLU A 100 0.74 10.62 -2.28
C GLU A 100 -0.40 11.61 -2.52
N ASN A 101 -1.60 11.27 -2.04
CA ASN A 101 -2.73 12.19 -1.93
C ASN A 101 -3.24 12.25 -0.49
N ASP A 102 -4.34 12.96 -0.23
CA ASP A 102 -4.89 13.14 1.12
C ASP A 102 -5.18 11.81 1.84
N LYS A 103 -5.49 10.74 1.11
CA LYS A 103 -5.96 9.47 1.67
C LYS A 103 -5.00 8.31 1.48
N TYR A 104 -4.20 8.33 0.42
CA TYR A 104 -3.39 7.20 0.00
C TYR A 104 -1.92 7.60 -0.20
N ILE A 105 -1.04 6.66 0.04
CA ILE A 105 0.32 6.68 -0.50
C ILE A 105 0.38 5.71 -1.69
N LEU A 106 1.22 6.03 -2.65
CA LEU A 106 1.55 5.16 -3.76
C LEU A 106 2.96 4.63 -3.56
N VAL A 107 3.06 3.32 -3.36
CA VAL A 107 4.34 2.62 -3.13
C VAL A 107 4.68 1.85 -4.39
N ARG A 108 5.89 2.07 -4.93
CA ARG A 108 6.37 1.30 -6.08
C ARG A 108 6.46 -0.20 -5.76
N GLY A 109 6.57 -1.02 -6.80
CA GLY A 109 6.93 -2.42 -6.62
C GLY A 109 8.24 -2.56 -5.82
N LEU A 110 8.20 -3.37 -4.77
CA LEU A 110 9.36 -3.68 -3.91
C LEU A 110 9.91 -5.05 -4.27
N THR A 111 11.24 -5.16 -4.27
CA THR A 111 11.91 -6.47 -4.39
C THR A 111 11.78 -7.28 -3.10
N LEU A 112 12.05 -8.60 -3.16
CA LEU A 112 12.13 -9.44 -1.96
C LEU A 112 13.06 -8.88 -0.87
N GLU A 113 14.22 -8.33 -1.25
CA GLU A 113 15.18 -7.77 -0.27
C GLU A 113 14.60 -6.53 0.41
N GLU A 114 13.96 -5.65 -0.36
CA GLU A 114 13.30 -4.45 0.17
C GLU A 114 12.09 -4.79 1.05
N LEU A 115 11.31 -5.81 0.69
CA LEU A 115 10.23 -6.31 1.56
C LEU A 115 10.78 -6.80 2.90
N LYS A 116 11.94 -7.47 2.91
CA LYS A 116 12.57 -7.92 4.16
C LYS A 116 13.08 -6.77 5.02
N GLU A 117 13.45 -5.63 4.44
CA GLU A 117 13.80 -4.42 5.20
C GLU A 117 12.62 -3.75 5.92
N ILE A 118 11.38 -4.13 5.56
CA ILE A 118 10.16 -3.65 6.22
C ILE A 118 9.91 -4.39 7.55
N ILE A 119 10.53 -5.55 7.77
CA ILE A 119 10.38 -6.34 9.00
C ILE A 119 11.24 -5.76 10.13
#